data_AF-A0A1L9QUD2-F1
#
_entry.id   AF-A0A1L9QUD2-F1
#
_cell.length_a   1.000
_cell.length_b   1.000
_cell.length_c   1.000
_cell.angle_alpha   90.00
_cell.angle_beta   90.00
_cell.angle_gamma   90.00
#
_symmetry.space_group_name_H-M   'P 1'
#
loop_
_entity.id
_entity.type
_entity.pdbx_description
1 polymer ?
#
loop_
_entity_poly.entity_id
_entity_poly.type
_entity_poly.pdbx_seq_one_letter_code
_entity_poly.pdbx_strand_id
1 'polypeptide(L)'
;MSTHVSKCLLITVKRIDQDFFCYGKYKLTDVLESKMEHLGVKVMQPVDIPERYERLFLESRARQLGLSGITLDVFKTRLCKDNLNKQWCELTEELPGSINGDNARKNVWGKEISKALKEAGFNAQENGKKLWLDVHKWLEQKYEPWLWEMLTQKLERAQDMGFLETGTHEPKVADLGRYRPSEPYVKRVKGESQLILEIRVRQPAHLTLLLREANQEVWCLCPSEYIPNSKLETGKHIFPQPCSHNEDFHVFGISDVVGKEQWLALLTLEAPRFGWLQNTEDVSENQLEPSEYQLEPMDLQEVLDYVSQGKNRRLLYTEYEVY
;
A
#
# COMPACT_ATOMS: atom_id res chain seq x y z
N MET A 1 11.91 41.99 5.82
CA MET A 1 11.33 41.20 6.92
C MET A 1 9.85 41.05 6.64
N SER A 2 9.43 39.90 6.09
CA SER A 2 8.03 39.58 5.86
C SER A 2 7.73 38.25 6.51
N THR A 3 6.92 38.28 7.56
CA THR A 3 6.41 37.12 8.30
C THR A 3 5.26 36.50 7.50
N HIS A 4 5.49 35.30 6.95
CA HIS A 4 4.39 34.46 6.45
C HIS A 4 3.71 33.77 7.64
N VAL A 5 2.47 34.19 7.90
CA VAL A 5 1.56 33.51 8.83
C VAL A 5 0.77 32.49 8.03
N SER A 6 1.07 31.20 8.20
CA SER A 6 0.24 30.10 7.68
C SER A 6 -1.07 30.07 8.45
N LYS A 7 -2.17 30.41 7.77
CA LYS A 7 -3.53 30.24 8.30
C LYS A 7 -3.91 28.77 8.18
N CYS A 8 -4.03 28.08 9.31
CA CYS A 8 -4.74 26.80 9.38
C CYS A 8 -6.21 27.03 9.04
N LEU A 9 -6.70 26.40 7.97
CA LEU A 9 -8.11 26.41 7.62
C LEU A 9 -8.81 25.28 8.39
N LEU A 10 -9.44 25.62 9.52
CA LEU A 10 -10.26 24.70 10.30
C LEU A 10 -11.67 24.65 9.68
N ILE A 11 -11.94 23.70 8.78
CA ILE A 11 -13.30 23.53 8.23
C ILE A 11 -14.15 22.77 9.26
N THR A 12 -14.98 23.50 9.99
CA THR A 12 -15.99 22.91 10.87
C THR A 12 -17.25 22.63 10.04
N VAL A 13 -17.50 21.37 9.69
CA VAL A 13 -18.74 20.97 9.03
C VAL A 13 -19.86 21.00 10.08
N LYS A 14 -20.58 22.14 10.16
CA LYS A 14 -21.84 22.20 10.92
C LYS A 14 -22.88 21.35 10.20
N ARG A 15 -23.51 20.46 10.96
CA ARG A 15 -24.68 19.67 10.59
C ARG A 15 -25.73 20.59 9.95
N ILE A 16 -26.00 20.39 8.65
CA ILE A 16 -27.07 21.08 7.93
C ILE A 16 -28.30 20.17 8.04
N ASP A 17 -29.32 20.65 8.75
CA ASP A 17 -30.62 20.01 8.83
C ASP A 17 -31.29 19.97 7.46
N GLN A 18 -32.07 18.91 7.27
CA GLN A 18 -32.85 18.60 6.08
C GLN A 18 -33.66 19.80 5.59
N ASP A 19 -33.46 20.19 4.33
CA ASP A 19 -34.50 20.54 3.36
C ASP A 19 -33.86 21.26 2.16
N PHE A 20 -33.45 20.51 1.13
CA PHE A 20 -33.22 21.09 -0.19
C PHE A 20 -33.86 20.22 -1.27
N PHE A 21 -34.79 20.86 -1.96
CA PHE A 21 -35.53 20.38 -3.11
C PHE A 21 -34.60 20.04 -4.28
N CYS A 22 -34.92 18.95 -4.96
CA CYS A 22 -34.31 18.46 -6.18
C CYS A 22 -34.38 19.50 -7.32
N TYR A 23 -33.21 19.93 -7.82
CA TYR A 23 -33.05 20.38 -9.21
C TYR A 23 -31.69 19.89 -9.72
N GLY A 24 -31.70 19.05 -10.75
CA GLY A 24 -30.50 18.59 -11.44
C GLY A 24 -29.96 17.26 -10.91
N LYS A 25 -29.71 16.33 -11.83
CA LYS A 25 -29.46 14.91 -11.64
C LYS A 25 -28.02 14.59 -11.19
N TYR A 26 -27.46 15.36 -10.27
CA TYR A 26 -26.14 15.09 -9.68
C TYR A 26 -26.35 14.88 -8.19
N LYS A 27 -25.91 13.73 -7.65
CA LYS A 27 -25.94 13.56 -6.20
C LYS A 27 -24.98 14.61 -5.63
N LEU A 28 -25.37 15.22 -4.51
CA LEU A 28 -24.54 16.22 -3.82
C LEU A 28 -23.13 15.67 -3.49
N THR A 29 -23.01 14.33 -3.38
CA THR A 29 -21.76 13.59 -3.23
C THR A 29 -20.83 13.82 -4.42
N ASP A 30 -21.33 13.70 -5.65
CA ASP A 30 -20.52 13.73 -6.87
C ASP A 30 -19.94 15.14 -7.11
N VAL A 31 -20.70 16.18 -6.75
CA VAL A 31 -20.26 17.59 -6.85
C VAL A 31 -19.24 17.94 -5.75
N LEU A 32 -19.36 17.34 -4.57
CA LEU A 32 -18.42 17.53 -3.47
C LEU A 32 -17.12 16.75 -3.71
N GLU A 33 -17.20 15.50 -4.17
CA GLU A 33 -16.06 14.66 -4.53
C GLU A 33 -15.23 15.35 -5.63
N SER A 34 -15.88 15.79 -6.71
CA SER A 34 -15.20 16.52 -7.80
C SER A 34 -14.52 17.82 -7.35
N LYS A 35 -15.13 18.57 -6.42
CA LYS A 35 -14.51 19.80 -5.86
C LYS A 35 -13.40 19.52 -4.86
N MET A 36 -13.47 18.41 -4.14
CA MET A 36 -12.45 18.00 -3.17
C MET A 36 -11.20 17.44 -3.88
N GLU A 37 -11.37 16.72 -4.98
CA GLU A 37 -10.29 16.28 -5.87
C GLU A 37 -9.51 17.47 -6.46
N HIS A 38 -10.20 18.54 -6.89
CA HIS A 38 -9.56 19.78 -7.37
C HIS A 38 -8.74 20.51 -6.28
N LEU A 39 -8.96 20.19 -5.01
CA LEU A 39 -8.20 20.73 -3.87
C LEU A 39 -7.08 19.78 -3.40
N GLY A 40 -6.83 18.68 -4.12
CA GLY A 40 -5.88 17.64 -3.73
C GLY A 40 -6.34 16.83 -2.51
N VAL A 41 -7.64 16.89 -2.15
CA VAL A 41 -8.20 16.14 -1.03
C VAL A 41 -8.83 14.86 -1.57
N LYS A 42 -8.06 13.76 -1.56
CA LYS A 42 -8.54 12.43 -1.92
C LYS A 42 -9.58 11.97 -0.88
N VAL A 43 -10.83 11.85 -1.30
CA VAL A 43 -11.87 11.21 -0.48
C VAL A 43 -11.57 9.72 -0.48
N MET A 44 -10.91 9.22 0.57
CA MET A 44 -10.66 7.79 0.69
C MET A 44 -12.00 7.06 0.77
N GLN A 45 -12.31 6.25 -0.24
CA GLN A 45 -13.45 5.36 -0.14
C GLN A 45 -13.19 4.34 0.98
N PRO A 46 -14.21 3.99 1.78
CA PRO A 46 -14.05 2.98 2.82
C PRO A 46 -13.65 1.66 2.15
N VAL A 47 -12.47 1.18 2.51
CA VAL A 47 -11.95 -0.09 2.01
C VAL A 47 -12.67 -1.20 2.77
N ASP A 48 -13.49 -1.97 2.07
CA ASP A 48 -14.16 -3.11 2.68
C ASP A 48 -13.15 -4.26 2.84
N ILE A 49 -12.83 -4.60 4.09
CA ILE A 49 -11.88 -5.68 4.41
C ILE A 49 -12.57 -7.02 4.17
N PRO A 50 -12.08 -7.87 3.24
CA PRO A 50 -12.76 -9.13 2.95
C PRO A 50 -12.69 -10.10 4.13
N GLU A 51 -13.78 -10.83 4.37
CA GLU A 51 -13.98 -11.72 5.53
C GLU A 51 -12.80 -12.68 5.77
N ARG A 52 -12.25 -13.26 4.69
CA ARG A 52 -11.11 -14.19 4.76
C ARG A 52 -9.83 -13.58 5.34
N TYR A 53 -9.66 -12.27 5.18
CA TYR A 53 -8.50 -11.51 5.64
C TYR A 53 -8.76 -10.74 6.92
N GLU A 54 -10.02 -10.37 7.19
CA GLU A 54 -10.42 -9.59 8.34
C GLU A 54 -9.89 -10.16 9.66
N ARG A 55 -10.07 -11.48 9.88
CA ARG A 55 -9.59 -12.13 11.11
C ARG A 55 -8.07 -12.07 11.26
N LEU A 56 -7.34 -12.28 10.17
CA LEU A 56 -5.87 -12.23 10.15
C LEU A 56 -5.37 -10.81 10.37
N PHE A 57 -6.02 -9.84 9.73
CA PHE A 57 -5.73 -8.42 9.87
C PHE A 57 -5.95 -7.95 11.31
N LEU A 58 -7.13 -8.22 11.89
CA LEU A 58 -7.45 -7.84 13.26
C LEU A 58 -6.51 -8.53 14.27
N GLU A 59 -6.16 -9.79 14.04
CA GLU A 59 -5.20 -10.50 14.90
C GLU A 59 -3.80 -9.89 14.82
N SER A 60 -3.32 -9.58 13.61
CA SER A 60 -2.04 -8.92 13.40
C SER A 60 -2.00 -7.55 14.11
N ARG A 61 -3.05 -6.74 13.94
CA ARG A 61 -3.15 -5.43 14.61
C ARG A 61 -3.29 -5.55 16.12
N ALA A 62 -4.05 -6.52 16.63
CA ALA A 62 -4.14 -6.79 18.06
C ALA A 62 -2.77 -7.11 18.68
N ARG A 63 -1.97 -7.94 18.00
CA ARG A 63 -0.61 -8.28 18.45
C ARG A 63 0.34 -7.10 18.42
N GLN A 64 0.26 -6.24 17.40
CA GLN A 64 1.04 -4.99 17.34
C GLN A 64 0.67 -4.02 18.47
N LEU A 65 -0.58 -4.05 18.94
CA LEU A 65 -1.05 -3.33 20.12
C LEU A 65 -0.64 -4.00 21.46
N GLY A 66 0.05 -5.14 21.42
CA GLY A 66 0.43 -5.90 22.62
C GLY A 66 -0.73 -6.64 23.28
N LEU A 67 -1.87 -6.81 22.60
CA LEU A 67 -3.02 -7.53 23.14
C LEU A 67 -2.79 -9.04 23.09
N SER A 68 -3.25 -9.75 24.12
CA SER A 68 -3.08 -11.20 24.26
C SER A 68 -4.19 -11.82 25.11
N GLY A 69 -4.40 -13.14 24.95
CA GLY A 69 -5.47 -13.86 25.64
C GLY A 69 -6.83 -13.20 25.41
N ILE A 70 -7.59 -12.99 26.49
CA ILE A 70 -8.96 -12.45 26.42
C ILE A 70 -9.05 -11.06 25.78
N THR A 71 -8.01 -10.22 25.88
CA THR A 71 -8.05 -8.89 25.25
C THR A 71 -7.91 -8.95 23.74
N LEU A 72 -7.13 -9.91 23.24
CA LEU A 72 -7.04 -10.21 21.82
C LEU A 72 -8.36 -10.76 21.27
N ASP A 73 -9.00 -11.67 22.01
CA ASP A 73 -10.28 -12.24 21.59
C ASP A 73 -11.40 -11.19 21.59
N VAL A 74 -11.51 -10.38 22.65
CA VAL A 74 -12.47 -9.27 22.70
C VAL A 74 -12.24 -8.26 21.58
N PHE A 75 -10.97 -7.93 21.28
CA PHE A 75 -10.64 -7.02 20.19
C PHE A 75 -11.11 -7.56 18.84
N LYS A 76 -10.71 -8.78 18.49
CA LYS A 76 -11.07 -9.43 17.21
C LYS A 76 -12.58 -9.58 17.08
N THR A 77 -13.24 -10.10 18.11
CA THR A 77 -14.69 -10.35 18.08
C THR A 77 -15.47 -9.04 18.00
N ARG A 78 -15.09 -7.98 18.75
CA ARG A 78 -15.83 -6.70 18.72
C ARG A 78 -15.68 -5.96 17.39
N LEU A 79 -14.51 -6.04 16.78
CA LEU A 79 -14.16 -5.32 15.56
C LEU A 79 -14.39 -6.11 14.28
N CYS A 80 -14.86 -7.35 14.37
CA CYS A 80 -15.38 -8.07 13.22
C CYS A 80 -16.61 -7.33 12.65
N LYS A 81 -16.71 -7.21 11.33
CA LYS A 81 -17.75 -6.46 10.60
C LYS A 81 -19.15 -6.93 10.99
N ASP A 82 -19.34 -8.23 11.08
CA ASP A 82 -20.61 -8.87 11.47
C ASP A 82 -21.03 -8.55 12.92
N ASN A 83 -20.09 -8.07 13.73
CA ASN A 83 -20.25 -7.83 15.16
C ASN A 83 -20.33 -6.34 15.52
N LEU A 84 -20.13 -5.43 14.56
CA LEU A 84 -20.10 -3.99 14.79
C LEU A 84 -21.40 -3.43 15.40
N ASN A 85 -22.53 -4.04 15.08
CA ASN A 85 -23.86 -3.63 15.56
C ASN A 85 -24.39 -4.48 16.73
N LYS A 86 -23.76 -5.62 17.04
CA LYS A 86 -24.16 -6.50 18.13
C LYS A 86 -23.97 -5.85 19.50
N GLN A 87 -24.81 -6.24 20.45
CA GLN A 87 -24.68 -5.83 21.85
C GLN A 87 -23.58 -6.62 22.56
N TRP A 88 -23.04 -6.09 23.66
CA TRP A 88 -21.95 -6.75 24.39
C TRP A 88 -22.33 -8.12 24.97
N CYS A 89 -23.60 -8.35 25.31
CA CYS A 89 -24.07 -9.66 25.78
C CYS A 89 -24.04 -10.71 24.66
N GLU A 90 -24.41 -10.35 23.44
CA GLU A 90 -24.38 -11.23 22.27
C GLU A 90 -22.94 -11.63 21.91
N LEU A 91 -22.00 -10.68 22.02
CA LEU A 91 -20.59 -10.96 21.68
C LEU A 91 -19.90 -11.91 22.65
N THR A 92 -20.32 -11.92 23.92
CA THR A 92 -19.68 -12.78 24.93
C THR A 92 -20.00 -14.26 24.76
N GLU A 93 -21.03 -14.60 23.99
CA GLU A 93 -21.35 -15.99 23.63
C GLU A 93 -20.31 -16.58 22.66
N GLU A 94 -19.66 -15.72 21.86
CA GLU A 94 -18.65 -16.10 20.86
C GLU A 94 -17.22 -16.10 21.43
N LEU A 95 -17.02 -15.60 22.65
CA LEU A 95 -15.69 -15.47 23.25
C LEU A 95 -15.25 -16.74 23.98
N PRO A 96 -13.98 -17.13 23.87
CA PRO A 96 -13.44 -18.23 24.67
C PRO A 96 -13.34 -17.78 26.14
N GLY A 97 -14.24 -18.30 26.97
CA GLY A 97 -14.25 -18.08 28.42
C GLY A 97 -15.51 -17.37 28.93
N SER A 98 -15.79 -17.54 30.22
CA SER A 98 -16.99 -17.01 30.87
C SER A 98 -16.86 -15.53 31.25
N ILE A 99 -16.55 -14.65 30.30
CA ILE A 99 -16.58 -13.21 30.52
C ILE A 99 -17.99 -12.68 30.26
N ASN A 100 -18.56 -11.89 31.18
CA ASN A 100 -19.84 -11.23 30.94
C ASN A 100 -19.68 -9.92 30.15
N GLY A 101 -20.74 -9.51 29.46
CA GLY A 101 -20.70 -8.34 28.56
C GLY A 101 -20.27 -7.04 29.23
N ASP A 102 -20.62 -6.86 30.51
CA ASP A 102 -20.22 -5.68 31.28
C ASP A 102 -18.72 -5.63 31.55
N ASN A 103 -18.12 -6.78 31.90
CA ASN A 103 -16.68 -6.88 32.12
C ASN A 103 -15.91 -6.71 30.80
N ALA A 104 -16.38 -7.33 29.72
CA ALA A 104 -15.81 -7.17 28.38
C ALA A 104 -15.84 -5.70 27.93
N ARG A 105 -16.96 -5.00 28.14
CA ARG A 105 -17.11 -3.58 27.78
C ARG A 105 -16.28 -2.64 28.66
N LYS A 106 -16.42 -2.72 29.99
CA LYS A 106 -15.90 -1.70 30.90
C LYS A 106 -14.43 -1.91 31.22
N ASN A 107 -14.03 -3.16 31.47
CA ASN A 107 -12.68 -3.47 31.91
C ASN A 107 -11.78 -3.79 30.71
N VAL A 108 -12.14 -4.78 29.90
CA VAL A 108 -11.28 -5.18 28.77
C VAL A 108 -11.25 -4.10 27.68
N TRP A 109 -12.40 -3.73 27.13
CA TRP A 109 -12.45 -2.73 26.07
C TRP A 109 -12.12 -1.32 26.59
N GLY A 110 -12.78 -0.90 27.66
CA GLY A 110 -12.69 0.47 28.19
C GLY A 110 -11.33 0.83 28.79
N LYS A 111 -10.65 -0.09 29.49
CA LYS A 111 -9.39 0.21 30.17
C LYS A 111 -8.16 -0.28 29.41
N GLU A 112 -8.19 -1.51 28.90
CA GLU A 112 -7.01 -2.13 28.30
C GLU A 112 -6.90 -1.80 26.82
N ILE A 113 -7.90 -2.21 26.01
CA ILE A 113 -7.88 -2.00 24.55
C ILE A 113 -7.87 -0.51 24.22
N SER A 114 -8.73 0.28 24.85
CA SER A 114 -8.81 1.72 24.59
C SER A 114 -7.52 2.46 24.96
N LYS A 115 -6.78 1.99 25.96
CA LYS A 115 -5.46 2.55 26.31
C LYS A 115 -4.45 2.23 25.21
N ALA A 116 -4.34 0.96 24.81
CA ALA A 116 -3.43 0.54 23.75
C ALA A 116 -3.71 1.26 22.42
N LEU A 117 -4.99 1.45 22.06
CA LEU A 117 -5.39 2.20 20.88
C LEU A 117 -4.93 3.67 20.92
N LYS A 118 -5.09 4.35 22.07
CA LYS A 118 -4.61 5.73 22.25
C LYS A 118 -3.10 5.83 22.13
N GLU A 119 -2.38 4.90 22.73
CA GLU A 119 -0.91 4.81 22.63
C GLU A 119 -0.46 4.59 21.17
N ALA A 120 -1.26 3.87 20.38
CA ALA A 120 -1.04 3.68 18.94
C ALA A 120 -1.54 4.85 18.06
N GLY A 121 -1.97 5.96 18.66
CA GLY A 121 -2.38 7.19 17.95
C GLY A 121 -3.85 7.25 17.55
N PHE A 122 -4.71 6.36 18.03
CA PHE A 122 -6.16 6.49 17.83
C PHE A 122 -6.72 7.61 18.73
N ASN A 123 -7.18 8.68 18.09
CA ASN A 123 -7.81 9.82 18.75
C ASN A 123 -9.33 9.77 18.56
N ALA A 124 -10.03 9.29 19.59
CA ALA A 124 -11.49 9.30 19.59
C ALA A 124 -12.04 10.74 19.62
N GLN A 125 -13.13 10.99 18.90
CA GLN A 125 -13.94 12.18 19.16
C GLN A 125 -14.54 12.06 20.57
N GLU A 126 -14.38 13.10 21.39
CA GLU A 126 -14.87 13.12 22.76
C GLU A 126 -16.38 12.79 22.79
N ASN A 127 -16.76 11.78 23.60
CA ASN A 127 -18.14 11.35 23.86
C ASN A 127 -18.84 10.44 22.81
N GLY A 128 -18.10 9.79 21.91
CA GLY A 128 -18.68 8.78 21.02
C GLY A 128 -19.30 7.59 21.78
N LYS A 129 -20.61 7.34 21.63
CA LYS A 129 -21.31 6.21 22.27
C LYS A 129 -20.88 4.83 21.74
N LYS A 130 -20.27 4.77 20.54
CA LYS A 130 -19.86 3.55 19.83
C LYS A 130 -18.42 3.66 19.33
N LEU A 131 -17.48 3.91 20.22
CA LEU A 131 -16.05 4.08 19.90
C LEU A 131 -15.47 2.98 19.01
N TRP A 132 -15.95 1.74 19.11
CA TRP A 132 -15.49 0.64 18.25
C TRP A 132 -15.78 0.84 16.76
N LEU A 133 -16.82 1.60 16.38
CA LEU A 133 -17.09 1.94 14.98
C LEU A 133 -16.01 2.89 14.44
N ASP A 134 -15.59 3.85 15.26
CA ASP A 134 -14.53 4.78 14.89
C ASP A 134 -13.18 4.07 14.83
N VAL A 135 -12.94 3.13 15.75
CA VAL A 135 -11.77 2.25 15.71
C VAL A 135 -11.76 1.39 14.45
N HIS A 136 -12.91 0.81 14.05
CA HIS A 136 -13.01 0.02 12.83
C HIS A 136 -12.60 0.85 11.61
N LYS A 137 -13.17 2.04 11.44
CA LYS A 137 -12.81 2.96 10.35
C LYS A 137 -11.34 3.36 10.37
N TRP A 138 -10.78 3.60 11.56
CA TRP A 138 -9.37 3.89 11.70
C TRP A 138 -8.48 2.70 11.31
N LEU A 139 -8.94 1.47 11.53
CA LEU A 139 -8.25 0.27 11.08
C LEU A 139 -8.38 0.03 9.58
N GLU A 140 -9.50 0.36 8.94
CA GLU A 140 -9.67 0.28 7.48
C GLU A 140 -8.54 1.05 6.75
N GLN A 141 -8.16 2.22 7.26
CA GLN A 141 -7.04 3.03 6.73
C GLN A 141 -5.67 2.35 6.85
N LYS A 142 -5.56 1.30 7.67
CA LYS A 142 -4.34 0.52 7.88
C LYS A 142 -4.34 -0.81 7.15
N TYR A 143 -5.40 -1.13 6.39
CA TYR A 143 -5.52 -2.40 5.70
C TYR A 143 -4.54 -2.51 4.53
N GLU A 144 -4.46 -1.49 3.68
CA GLU A 144 -3.54 -1.48 2.54
C GLU A 144 -2.06 -1.53 2.97
N PRO A 145 -1.58 -0.71 3.94
CA PRO A 145 -0.24 -0.89 4.51
C PRO A 145 0.01 -2.31 5.04
N TRP A 146 -1.01 -2.94 5.63
CA TRP A 146 -0.89 -4.31 6.13
C TRP A 146 -0.74 -5.33 5.00
N LEU A 147 -1.47 -5.19 3.89
CA LEU A 147 -1.30 -6.06 2.72
C LEU A 147 0.13 -6.00 2.19
N TRP A 148 0.70 -4.79 2.12
CA TRP A 148 2.10 -4.61 1.75
C TRP A 148 3.08 -5.24 2.76
N GLU A 149 2.84 -5.08 4.06
CA GLU A 149 3.60 -5.77 5.11
C GLU A 149 3.55 -7.30 4.93
N MET A 150 2.39 -7.86 4.61
CA MET A 150 2.20 -9.30 4.38
C MET A 150 2.93 -9.80 3.13
N LEU A 151 2.90 -9.02 2.04
CA LEU A 151 3.69 -9.32 0.84
C LEU A 151 5.18 -9.30 1.15
N THR A 152 5.64 -8.29 1.89
CA THR A 152 7.06 -8.11 2.16
C THR A 152 7.64 -9.16 3.12
N GLN A 153 6.82 -9.73 4.01
CA GLN A 153 7.24 -10.86 4.85
C GLN A 153 7.50 -12.16 4.06
N LYS A 154 6.95 -12.28 2.85
CA LYS A 154 7.13 -13.45 1.98
C LYS A 154 8.36 -13.35 1.07
N LEU A 155 9.17 -12.31 1.22
CA LEU A 155 10.28 -11.98 0.34
C LEU A 155 11.58 -12.69 0.71
N GLU A 156 12.35 -13.02 -0.31
CA GLU A 156 13.79 -13.23 -0.17
C GLU A 156 14.48 -11.87 -0.38
N ARG A 157 15.18 -11.33 0.63
CA ARG A 157 16.08 -10.19 0.41
C ARG A 157 17.25 -10.67 -0.44
N ALA A 158 17.10 -10.57 -1.75
CA ALA A 158 18.07 -11.07 -2.70
C ALA A 158 19.02 -9.95 -3.12
N GLN A 159 20.31 -10.27 -3.29
CA GLN A 159 21.30 -9.43 -3.99
C GLN A 159 21.04 -9.35 -5.51
N ASP A 160 19.84 -9.75 -5.94
CA ASP A 160 19.43 -9.89 -7.33
C ASP A 160 18.49 -8.75 -7.76
N MET A 161 18.30 -7.73 -6.91
CA MET A 161 17.55 -6.51 -7.23
C MET A 161 18.11 -5.31 -6.46
N GLY A 162 18.27 -4.17 -7.14
CA GLY A 162 18.58 -2.91 -6.48
C GLY A 162 18.94 -1.76 -7.42
N PHE A 163 19.13 -0.58 -6.85
CA PHE A 163 19.30 0.67 -7.59
C PHE A 163 20.76 1.09 -7.76
N LEU A 164 21.02 1.79 -8.87
CA LEU A 164 22.29 2.46 -9.19
C LEU A 164 21.98 3.91 -9.60
N GLU A 165 22.84 4.87 -9.22
CA GLU A 165 22.72 6.28 -9.63
C GLU A 165 23.40 6.50 -11.00
N THR A 166 22.76 7.27 -11.89
CA THR A 166 23.36 7.65 -13.18
C THR A 166 24.21 8.91 -13.04
N GLY A 167 25.44 8.92 -13.58
CA GLY A 167 26.36 10.06 -13.55
C GLY A 167 27.60 9.91 -12.66
N THR A 168 27.67 8.89 -11.81
CA THR A 168 28.88 8.49 -11.06
C THR A 168 29.73 7.44 -11.79
N HIS A 169 29.29 7.00 -12.97
CA HIS A 169 29.88 5.93 -13.75
C HIS A 169 30.27 6.40 -15.16
N GLU A 170 31.35 7.17 -15.28
CA GLU A 170 32.25 6.82 -16.38
C GLU A 170 32.66 5.36 -16.16
N PRO A 171 32.61 4.48 -17.18
CA PRO A 171 33.18 3.15 -17.04
C PRO A 171 34.66 3.36 -16.74
N LYS A 172 35.05 3.19 -15.47
CA LYS A 172 36.46 2.93 -15.16
C LYS A 172 36.78 1.66 -15.92
N VAL A 173 37.45 1.84 -17.06
CA VAL A 173 38.01 0.75 -17.87
C VAL A 173 38.54 -0.27 -16.88
N ALA A 174 37.93 -1.45 -16.89
CA ALA A 174 38.26 -2.50 -15.96
C ALA A 174 39.76 -2.77 -16.10
N ASP A 175 40.53 -2.44 -15.06
CA ASP A 175 41.90 -2.91 -14.91
C ASP A 175 41.85 -4.44 -14.99
N LEU A 176 42.32 -4.95 -16.12
CA LEU A 176 42.79 -6.30 -16.41
C LEU A 176 42.50 -7.33 -15.28
N GLY A 177 41.33 -7.96 -15.36
CA GLY A 177 41.14 -9.34 -14.88
C GLY A 177 40.83 -9.55 -13.39
N ARG A 178 40.44 -8.53 -12.61
CA ARG A 178 39.95 -8.75 -11.24
C ARG A 178 38.47 -8.46 -11.11
N TYR A 179 37.69 -9.55 -10.98
CA TYR A 179 36.27 -9.52 -10.61
C TYR A 179 36.11 -8.70 -9.31
N ARG A 180 35.61 -7.47 -9.41
CA ARG A 180 35.13 -6.72 -8.25
C ARG A 180 33.67 -7.12 -8.01
N PRO A 181 33.24 -7.32 -6.75
CA PRO A 181 31.83 -7.45 -6.43
C PRO A 181 31.10 -6.25 -7.05
N SER A 182 29.95 -6.50 -7.69
CA SER A 182 29.05 -5.45 -8.15
C SER A 182 28.90 -4.41 -7.03
N GLU A 183 29.12 -3.15 -7.35
CA GLU A 183 29.04 -2.06 -6.39
C GLU A 183 27.73 -2.15 -5.58
N PRO A 184 27.75 -1.84 -4.28
CA PRO A 184 26.58 -2.02 -3.44
C PRO A 184 25.46 -1.11 -3.94
N TYR A 185 24.27 -1.69 -4.17
CA TYR A 185 23.07 -0.94 -4.52
C TYR A 185 22.86 0.23 -3.56
N VAL A 186 22.44 1.37 -4.10
CA VAL A 186 22.22 2.58 -3.30
C VAL A 186 21.06 2.37 -2.34
N LYS A 187 21.19 2.94 -1.14
CA LYS A 187 20.16 2.89 -0.09
C LYS A 187 19.58 4.26 0.25
N ARG A 188 20.24 5.32 -0.19
CA ARG A 188 19.87 6.71 0.06
C ARG A 188 20.17 7.51 -1.18
N VAL A 189 19.22 8.29 -1.63
CA VAL A 189 19.26 9.06 -2.88
C VAL A 189 18.76 10.47 -2.60
N LYS A 190 19.34 11.48 -3.25
CA LYS A 190 18.83 12.86 -3.14
C LYS A 190 17.57 12.99 -3.98
N GLY A 191 16.62 13.82 -3.56
CA GLY A 191 15.62 14.36 -4.50
C GLY A 191 16.33 14.92 -5.73
N GLU A 192 15.81 14.66 -6.94
CA GLU A 192 16.43 14.93 -8.25
C GLU A 192 17.51 13.94 -8.75
N SER A 193 17.89 12.92 -7.97
CA SER A 193 18.80 11.89 -8.50
C SER A 193 18.11 11.08 -9.59
N GLN A 194 18.89 10.57 -10.52
CA GLN A 194 18.41 9.72 -11.60
C GLN A 194 18.84 8.29 -11.33
N LEU A 195 17.89 7.36 -11.34
CA LEU A 195 18.13 5.97 -10.95
C LEU A 195 17.87 4.99 -12.08
N ILE A 196 18.67 3.93 -12.10
CA ILE A 196 18.38 2.71 -12.84
C ILE A 196 18.18 1.55 -11.87
N LEU A 197 17.23 0.68 -12.18
CA LEU A 197 16.97 -0.54 -11.43
C LEU A 197 17.63 -1.72 -12.13
N GLU A 198 18.47 -2.45 -11.41
CA GLU A 198 19.02 -3.73 -11.85
C GLU A 198 18.20 -4.88 -11.28
N ILE A 199 17.80 -5.85 -12.12
CA ILE A 199 17.22 -7.13 -11.71
C ILE A 199 17.98 -8.30 -12.33
N ARG A 200 18.33 -9.31 -11.53
CA ARG A 200 18.97 -10.55 -11.99
C ARG A 200 17.97 -11.71 -12.01
N VAL A 201 17.67 -12.16 -13.22
CA VAL A 201 16.70 -13.20 -13.54
C VAL A 201 17.44 -14.51 -13.80
N ARG A 202 17.14 -15.55 -13.02
CA ARG A 202 17.83 -16.86 -13.07
C ARG A 202 17.29 -17.82 -14.13
N GLN A 203 16.05 -17.60 -14.55
CA GLN A 203 15.32 -18.38 -15.55
C GLN A 203 14.32 -17.44 -16.22
N PRO A 204 13.92 -17.67 -17.49
CA PRO A 204 12.97 -16.79 -18.16
C PRO A 204 11.68 -16.65 -17.35
N ALA A 205 11.17 -15.42 -17.26
CA ALA A 205 10.04 -15.09 -16.40
C ALA A 205 9.28 -13.86 -16.89
N HIS A 206 8.01 -13.77 -16.52
CA HIS A 206 7.21 -12.55 -16.56
C HIS A 206 7.43 -11.73 -15.29
N LEU A 207 7.65 -10.44 -15.47
CA LEU A 207 7.82 -9.43 -14.44
C LEU A 207 6.50 -8.70 -14.20
N THR A 208 6.10 -8.61 -12.93
CA THR A 208 5.21 -7.55 -12.43
C THR A 208 6.02 -6.73 -11.43
N LEU A 209 6.18 -5.43 -11.70
CA LEU A 209 6.99 -4.54 -10.87
C LEU A 209 6.08 -3.58 -10.11
N LEU A 210 6.16 -3.61 -8.78
CA LEU A 210 5.39 -2.74 -7.90
C LEU A 210 6.32 -1.75 -7.19
N LEU A 211 5.95 -0.48 -7.17
CA LEU A 211 6.58 0.59 -6.39
C LEU A 211 5.60 1.03 -5.30
N ARG A 212 6.08 1.13 -4.07
CA ARG A 212 5.39 1.85 -3.00
C ARG A 212 6.17 3.11 -2.67
N GLU A 213 5.54 4.24 -2.94
CA GLU A 213 6.12 5.57 -2.75
C GLU A 213 6.15 5.97 -1.26
N ALA A 214 6.85 7.07 -0.97
CA ALA A 214 6.94 7.61 0.39
C ALA A 214 5.56 8.04 0.95
N ASN A 215 4.66 8.50 0.09
CA ASN A 215 3.27 8.84 0.41
C ASN A 215 2.38 7.61 0.71
N GLN A 216 2.94 6.40 0.62
CA GLN A 216 2.32 5.09 0.83
C GLN A 216 1.48 4.56 -0.34
N GLU A 217 1.33 5.30 -1.43
CA GLU A 217 0.64 4.82 -2.63
C GLU A 217 1.44 3.71 -3.32
N VAL A 218 0.73 2.77 -3.94
CA VAL A 218 1.34 1.65 -4.65
C VAL A 218 1.01 1.71 -6.13
N TRP A 219 2.03 1.56 -6.96
CA TRP A 219 1.98 1.63 -8.42
C TRP A 219 2.50 0.35 -9.05
N CYS A 220 1.87 -0.10 -10.12
CA CYS A 220 2.41 -1.10 -11.04
C CYS A 220 3.13 -0.40 -12.18
N LEU A 221 4.40 -0.74 -12.37
CA LEU A 221 5.31 -0.17 -13.35
C LEU A 221 5.67 -1.15 -14.47
N CYS A 222 5.03 -2.33 -14.53
CA CYS A 222 5.24 -3.28 -15.61
C CYS A 222 3.98 -4.13 -15.86
N PRO A 223 3.38 -4.07 -17.07
CA PRO A 223 3.82 -3.26 -18.21
C PRO A 223 3.51 -1.76 -18.02
N SER A 224 4.40 -0.90 -18.50
CA SER A 224 4.22 0.57 -18.59
C SER A 224 5.18 1.15 -19.63
N GLU A 225 5.14 2.46 -19.87
CA GLU A 225 6.10 3.17 -20.75
C GLU A 225 7.57 2.96 -20.35
N TYR A 226 7.84 2.75 -19.06
CA TYR A 226 9.18 2.46 -18.54
C TYR A 226 9.61 1.01 -18.79
N ILE A 227 8.66 0.07 -18.78
CA ILE A 227 8.92 -1.37 -18.91
C ILE A 227 7.81 -2.01 -19.76
N PRO A 228 7.78 -1.79 -21.08
CA PRO A 228 6.71 -2.28 -21.92
C PRO A 228 6.74 -3.81 -22.08
N ASN A 229 7.93 -4.42 -22.03
CA ASN A 229 8.06 -5.87 -22.15
C ASN A 229 8.23 -6.52 -20.77
N SER A 230 7.14 -7.12 -20.27
CA SER A 230 7.13 -7.87 -19.02
C SER A 230 7.91 -9.19 -19.11
N LYS A 231 8.18 -9.72 -20.30
CA LYS A 231 8.89 -10.99 -20.47
C LYS A 231 10.40 -10.78 -20.47
N LEU A 232 11.04 -11.32 -19.43
CA LEU A 232 12.48 -11.25 -19.22
C LEU A 232 13.15 -12.59 -19.52
N GLU A 233 14.24 -12.53 -20.27
CA GLU A 233 15.14 -13.68 -20.46
C GLU A 233 16.04 -13.90 -19.25
N THR A 234 16.81 -15.00 -19.24
CA THR A 234 17.81 -15.23 -18.19
C THR A 234 18.94 -14.21 -18.28
N GLY A 235 19.33 -13.61 -17.15
CA GLY A 235 20.46 -12.70 -17.08
C GLY A 235 20.18 -11.44 -16.25
N LYS A 236 20.99 -10.42 -16.50
CA LYS A 236 20.88 -9.10 -15.87
C LYS A 236 20.02 -8.19 -16.76
N HIS A 237 19.02 -7.56 -16.17
CA HIS A 237 18.15 -6.57 -16.81
C HIS A 237 18.30 -5.23 -16.10
N ILE A 238 18.30 -4.15 -16.89
CA ILE A 238 18.36 -2.77 -16.42
C ILE A 238 17.06 -2.09 -16.83
N PHE A 239 16.46 -1.35 -15.91
CA PHE A 239 15.24 -0.58 -16.12
C PHE A 239 15.47 0.90 -15.82
N PRO A 240 14.82 1.84 -16.54
CA PRO A 240 13.83 1.60 -17.61
C PRO A 240 14.36 0.84 -18.83
N GLN A 241 13.48 0.12 -19.53
CA GLN A 241 13.85 -0.60 -20.77
C GLN A 241 14.12 0.40 -21.89
N PRO A 242 15.11 0.15 -22.77
CA PRO A 242 15.31 0.99 -23.95
C PRO A 242 14.11 0.87 -24.89
N CYS A 243 13.24 1.89 -24.91
CA CYS A 243 12.09 1.96 -25.80
C CYS A 243 12.49 2.69 -27.10
N SER A 244 12.16 2.14 -28.27
CA SER A 244 12.51 2.72 -29.58
C SER A 244 11.77 4.02 -29.92
N HIS A 245 10.82 4.46 -29.09
CA HIS A 245 9.89 5.55 -29.40
C HIS A 245 10.12 6.83 -28.60
N ASN A 246 10.84 6.78 -27.48
CA ASN A 246 11.16 7.95 -26.66
C ASN A 246 12.57 7.79 -26.07
N GLU A 247 13.55 8.52 -26.61
CA GLU A 247 14.93 8.58 -26.08
C GLU A 247 14.99 9.27 -24.70
N ASP A 248 13.88 9.78 -24.18
CA ASP A 248 13.83 10.54 -22.92
C ASP A 248 13.71 9.66 -21.66
N PHE A 249 13.33 8.38 -21.79
CA PHE A 249 13.15 7.46 -20.64
C PHE A 249 14.38 6.59 -20.39
N HIS A 250 15.47 7.21 -19.92
CA HIS A 250 16.68 6.47 -19.55
C HIS A 250 16.79 6.14 -18.05
N VAL A 251 15.93 6.75 -17.22
CA VAL A 251 16.03 6.73 -15.76
C VAL A 251 14.66 6.85 -15.11
N PHE A 252 14.49 6.33 -13.91
CA PHE A 252 13.33 6.64 -13.07
C PHE A 252 13.53 8.01 -12.43
N GLY A 253 12.50 8.85 -12.50
CA GLY A 253 12.40 10.05 -11.67
C GLY A 253 12.15 9.65 -10.22
N ILE A 254 12.80 10.32 -9.28
CA ILE A 254 12.55 10.11 -7.85
C ILE A 254 11.43 11.06 -7.41
N SER A 255 10.54 10.59 -6.54
CA SER A 255 9.52 11.44 -5.92
C SER A 255 10.16 12.61 -5.17
N ASP A 256 9.55 13.80 -5.27
CA ASP A 256 9.94 14.96 -4.44
C ASP A 256 9.58 14.76 -2.96
N VAL A 257 8.90 13.66 -2.61
CA VAL A 257 8.49 13.34 -1.26
C VAL A 257 9.62 12.62 -0.52
N VAL A 258 10.20 13.31 0.45
CA VAL A 258 11.17 12.72 1.40
C VAL A 258 10.53 11.55 2.12
N GLY A 259 11.24 10.41 2.10
CA GLY A 259 10.78 9.20 2.76
C GLY A 259 11.32 7.94 2.12
N LYS A 260 10.71 6.82 2.49
CA LYS A 260 11.16 5.50 2.08
C LYS A 260 10.32 5.01 0.91
N GLU A 261 11.00 4.63 -0.17
CA GLU A 261 10.39 3.96 -1.31
C GLU A 261 10.76 2.48 -1.31
N GLN A 262 9.78 1.64 -1.64
CA GLN A 262 9.89 0.19 -1.55
C GLN A 262 9.50 -0.41 -2.89
N TRP A 263 10.34 -1.28 -3.44
CA TRP A 263 10.13 -1.89 -4.74
C TRP A 263 10.03 -3.40 -4.60
N LEU A 264 9.06 -3.99 -5.30
CA LEU A 264 8.79 -5.42 -5.28
C LEU A 264 8.69 -5.91 -6.73
N ALA A 265 9.52 -6.88 -7.08
CA ALA A 265 9.44 -7.56 -8.38
C ALA A 265 8.88 -8.97 -8.19
N LEU A 266 7.72 -9.24 -8.78
CA LEU A 266 7.13 -10.57 -8.87
C LEU A 266 7.56 -11.21 -10.19
N LEU A 267 8.40 -12.24 -10.11
CA LEU A 267 8.85 -13.04 -11.24
C LEU A 267 8.09 -14.36 -11.28
N THR A 268 7.44 -14.63 -12.41
CA THR A 268 6.55 -15.79 -12.62
C THR A 268 6.86 -16.47 -13.96
N LEU A 269 6.58 -17.77 -14.09
CA LEU A 269 6.80 -18.48 -15.36
C LEU A 269 5.78 -18.10 -16.43
N GLU A 270 4.55 -17.79 -16.01
CA GLU A 270 3.45 -17.36 -16.86
C GLU A 270 2.94 -16.02 -16.34
N ALA A 271 2.52 -15.13 -17.24
CA ALA A 271 1.96 -13.84 -16.87
C ALA A 271 0.78 -14.03 -15.88
N PRO A 272 0.79 -13.32 -14.73
CA PRO A 272 -0.31 -13.39 -13.80
C PRO A 272 -1.57 -12.79 -14.45
N ARG A 273 -2.70 -13.46 -14.26
CA ARG A 273 -4.00 -13.06 -14.83
C ARG A 273 -4.74 -12.08 -13.93
N PHE A 274 -4.05 -11.02 -13.52
CA PHE A 274 -4.66 -9.97 -12.73
C PHE A 274 -5.65 -9.19 -13.59
N GLY A 275 -6.88 -9.04 -13.12
CA GLY A 275 -7.93 -8.38 -13.91
C GLY A 275 -7.58 -6.93 -14.27
N TRP A 276 -6.88 -6.25 -13.35
CA TRP A 276 -6.39 -4.87 -13.54
C TRP A 276 -5.17 -4.78 -14.48
N LEU A 277 -4.35 -5.84 -14.57
CA LEU A 277 -3.18 -5.90 -15.47
C LEU A 277 -3.58 -6.25 -16.91
N GLN A 278 -4.63 -7.04 -17.11
CA GLN A 278 -5.12 -7.37 -18.45
C GLN A 278 -5.70 -6.15 -19.16
N ASN A 279 -6.33 -5.24 -18.41
CA ASN A 279 -6.84 -3.99 -18.96
C ASN A 279 -5.73 -3.03 -19.45
N THR A 280 -4.48 -3.22 -19.02
CA THR A 280 -3.32 -2.45 -19.53
C THR A 280 -2.64 -3.14 -20.72
N GLU A 281 -2.90 -4.43 -20.96
CA GLU A 281 -2.43 -5.18 -22.13
C GLU A 281 -3.43 -5.14 -23.31
N ASP A 282 -4.75 -5.16 -23.03
CA ASP A 282 -5.84 -5.02 -24.01
C ASP A 282 -6.06 -3.55 -24.42
N VAL A 283 -5.00 -2.96 -24.95
CA VAL A 283 -5.01 -1.64 -25.55
C VAL A 283 -5.79 -1.74 -26.88
N SER A 284 -7.06 -1.36 -26.86
CA SER A 284 -7.83 -1.11 -28.09
C SER A 284 -7.05 -0.10 -28.96
N GLU A 285 -7.16 -0.18 -30.29
CA GLU A 285 -6.47 0.66 -31.29
C GLU A 285 -6.50 2.20 -31.05
N ASN A 286 -7.22 2.68 -30.03
CA ASN A 286 -7.37 4.09 -29.68
C ASN A 286 -6.75 4.51 -28.32
N GLN A 287 -6.10 3.63 -27.56
CA GLN A 287 -5.26 4.04 -26.42
C GLN A 287 -3.80 3.94 -26.85
N LEU A 288 -3.10 5.07 -26.89
CA LEU A 288 -1.67 5.07 -27.12
C LEU A 288 -0.97 4.83 -25.77
N GLU A 289 -0.28 3.70 -25.71
CA GLU A 289 0.77 3.33 -24.75
C GLU A 289 0.33 2.81 -23.36
N PRO A 290 0.94 1.74 -22.85
CA PRO A 290 0.69 1.24 -21.50
C PRO A 290 1.16 2.27 -20.47
N SER A 291 0.25 2.78 -19.64
CA SER A 291 0.57 3.70 -18.54
C SER A 291 0.77 2.95 -17.23
N GLU A 292 1.45 3.59 -16.27
CA GLU A 292 1.47 3.12 -14.88
C GLU A 292 0.05 2.97 -14.32
N TYR A 293 -0.12 2.04 -13.38
CA TYR A 293 -1.41 1.76 -12.75
C TYR A 293 -1.32 1.89 -11.23
N GLN A 294 -2.11 2.78 -10.63
CA GLN A 294 -2.23 2.87 -9.17
C GLN A 294 -3.07 1.71 -8.65
N LEU A 295 -2.51 0.89 -7.75
CA LEU A 295 -3.20 -0.24 -7.15
C LEU A 295 -4.17 0.25 -6.07
N GLU A 296 -5.38 -0.29 -6.10
CA GLU A 296 -6.31 -0.25 -4.98
C GLU A 296 -6.04 -1.43 -4.02
N PRO A 297 -6.57 -1.39 -2.79
CA PRO A 297 -6.34 -2.47 -1.81
C PRO A 297 -6.78 -3.86 -2.30
N MET A 298 -7.80 -3.92 -3.16
CA MET A 298 -8.25 -5.18 -3.77
C MET A 298 -7.23 -5.76 -4.75
N ASP A 299 -6.49 -4.93 -5.47
CA ASP A 299 -5.46 -5.35 -6.41
C ASP A 299 -4.26 -5.92 -5.65
N LEU A 300 -3.83 -5.23 -4.58
CA LEU A 300 -2.80 -5.73 -3.67
C LEU A 300 -3.18 -7.05 -3.00
N GLN A 301 -4.46 -7.20 -2.67
CA GLN A 301 -4.97 -8.45 -2.13
C GLN A 301 -4.89 -9.58 -3.18
N GLU A 302 -5.24 -9.31 -4.43
CA GLU A 302 -5.12 -10.28 -5.52
C GLU A 302 -3.66 -10.73 -5.70
N VAL A 303 -2.70 -9.79 -5.62
CA VAL A 303 -1.26 -10.11 -5.62
C VAL A 303 -0.92 -10.99 -4.41
N LEU A 304 -1.38 -10.66 -3.21
CA LEU A 304 -1.11 -11.44 -2.00
C LEU A 304 -1.68 -12.86 -2.08
N ASP A 305 -2.88 -13.02 -2.62
CA ASP A 305 -3.52 -14.31 -2.88
C ASP A 305 -2.70 -15.13 -3.87
N TYR A 306 -2.36 -14.51 -5.01
CA TYR A 306 -1.54 -15.12 -6.05
C TYR A 306 -0.19 -15.56 -5.50
N VAL A 307 0.43 -14.76 -4.63
CA VAL A 307 1.70 -15.04 -3.95
C VAL A 307 1.54 -15.87 -2.67
N SER A 308 0.34 -16.33 -2.35
CA SER A 308 0.13 -17.33 -1.30
C SER A 308 -0.14 -18.73 -1.87
N GLN A 309 -0.72 -18.86 -3.06
CA GLN A 309 -1.22 -20.14 -3.60
C GLN A 309 -0.24 -21.02 -4.40
N GLY A 310 0.59 -20.45 -5.29
CA GLY A 310 1.49 -21.17 -6.20
C GLY A 310 2.88 -21.57 -5.69
N LYS A 311 3.47 -22.54 -6.41
CA LYS A 311 4.91 -22.82 -6.46
C LYS A 311 5.46 -22.11 -7.72
N ASN A 312 6.78 -21.92 -7.83
CA ASN A 312 7.45 -21.31 -9.00
C ASN A 312 7.21 -19.80 -9.21
N ARG A 313 7.12 -19.06 -8.12
CA ARG A 313 7.15 -17.59 -8.10
C ARG A 313 8.36 -17.14 -7.31
N ARG A 314 8.95 -16.03 -7.70
CA ARG A 314 10.06 -15.43 -6.98
C ARG A 314 9.74 -13.96 -6.76
N LEU A 315 9.70 -13.57 -5.49
CA LEU A 315 9.56 -12.18 -5.12
C LEU A 315 10.93 -11.61 -4.75
N LEU A 316 11.29 -10.51 -5.40
CA LEU A 316 12.47 -9.72 -5.07
C LEU A 316 12.03 -8.40 -4.45
N TYR A 317 12.94 -7.81 -3.68
CA TYR A 317 12.67 -6.57 -2.99
C TYR A 317 13.92 -5.75 -2.79
N THR A 318 13.75 -4.45 -2.96
CA THR A 318 14.73 -3.44 -2.59
C THR A 318 14.02 -2.21 -2.05
N GLU A 319 14.77 -1.37 -1.35
CA GLU A 319 14.26 -0.12 -0.79
C GLU A 319 15.38 0.91 -0.78
N TYR A 320 15.00 2.18 -0.89
CA TYR A 320 15.89 3.31 -0.64
C TYR A 320 15.14 4.42 0.09
N GLU A 321 15.89 5.35 0.65
CA GLU A 321 15.39 6.55 1.31
C GLU A 321 15.74 7.79 0.49
N VAL A 322 14.73 8.58 0.16
CA VAL A 322 14.85 9.90 -0.47
C VAL A 322 15.10 10.93 0.64
N TYR A 323 16.11 11.78 0.48
CA TYR A 323 16.51 12.79 1.48
C TYR A 323 16.81 14.17 0.90
#